data_AF-A0A7X7ZUL0-F1
#
_entry.id   AF-A0A7X7ZUL0-F1
#
_cell.length_a   1.000
_cell.length_b   1.000
_cell.length_c   1.000
_cell.angle_alpha   90.00
_cell.angle_beta   90.00
_cell.angle_gamma   90.00
#
_symmetry.space_group_name_H-M   'P 1'
#
loop_
_entity.id
_entity.type
_entity.pdbx_description
1 polymer ?
#
loop_
_entity_poly.entity_id
_entity_poly.type
_entity_poly.pdbx_seq_one_letter_code
_entity_poly.pdbx_strand_id
1 'polypeptide(L)'
;MSKLNSEISSTIESSIYGEKTYSLGNWQYRWGDSPVDPDGRFLWMDRDYDDGGWVDFVFPGRPSNNGNHRSIWIRAVLPVIDTENATLRLRVPQNTVEVYFGDSLIYSYGTHSTSNSARTPGSIWHFIDMPDDYAGKTIYLRMSSPFPHLAGFVTQAAVGRRSAHYLEAFKTNMSMLLIGSLCVFLGAAICMIQLMSLFRKGNDIFLGLGSAFIGGWMLMECNLFQFLTPAPVAMMYLANFFVYLAPFWLLLYIERCYITQGTHYSRLVKIQIMLHGLFTVIAFALDFSGLVSLLYSVMVFNALLFFSVVICVYATVRSIIDGKKSARIFAVGILALGISSLVDAFSIFYNTSQHQNYDTVSQLGMLVFLTTLMMNAAFELRQLYRHKEQQSKETETNYKSLFSNMADGFTLNRLEYDDDGYLSHCIICEANNAF
;
A
#
# COMPACT_ATOMS: atom_id res chain seq x y z
N MET A 1 33.05 23.02 -3.87
CA MET A 1 33.00 24.41 -4.40
C MET A 1 32.30 24.37 -5.75
N SER A 2 30.97 24.47 -5.72
CA SER A 2 30.20 25.70 -5.97
C SER A 2 29.81 25.99 -7.43
N LYS A 3 29.94 25.02 -8.34
CA LYS A 3 29.36 25.12 -9.70
C LYS A 3 28.68 23.85 -10.24
N LEU A 4 28.51 22.80 -9.44
CA LEU A 4 27.83 21.54 -9.84
C LEU A 4 26.48 21.31 -9.14
N ASN A 5 26.08 22.21 -8.23
CA ASN A 5 24.82 22.11 -7.48
C ASN A 5 23.75 23.12 -7.96
N SER A 6 24.00 23.87 -9.04
CA SER A 6 23.07 24.86 -9.58
C SER A 6 22.28 24.36 -10.79
N GLU A 7 22.39 23.09 -11.16
CA GLU A 7 21.63 22.48 -12.28
C GLU A 7 20.67 21.37 -11.83
N ILE A 8 20.53 21.10 -10.52
CA ILE A 8 19.65 20.02 -10.00
C ILE A 8 18.35 20.58 -9.37
N SER A 9 18.02 21.86 -9.59
CA SER A 9 16.74 22.44 -9.08
C SER A 9 15.95 23.24 -10.10
N SER A 10 16.13 22.95 -11.39
CA SER A 10 15.25 23.44 -12.43
C SER A 10 15.07 22.35 -13.48
N THR A 11 13.82 22.13 -13.88
CA THR A 11 13.32 21.15 -14.87
C THR A 11 13.01 19.76 -14.31
N ILE A 12 11.77 19.58 -13.85
CA ILE A 12 11.12 18.26 -13.87
C ILE A 12 10.86 17.96 -15.36
N GLU A 13 11.75 17.20 -16.01
CA GLU A 13 11.62 16.86 -17.42
C GLU A 13 10.46 15.88 -17.68
N SER A 14 9.39 16.42 -18.25
CA SER A 14 8.24 15.69 -18.79
C SER A 14 8.47 15.36 -20.28
N SER A 15 9.27 14.31 -20.56
CA SER A 15 9.74 13.98 -21.92
C SER A 15 8.82 13.08 -22.77
N ILE A 16 7.50 13.16 -22.64
CA ILE A 16 6.60 12.42 -23.57
C ILE A 16 5.60 13.33 -24.31
N TYR A 17 5.35 14.56 -23.83
CA TYR A 17 4.43 15.50 -24.48
C TYR A 17 4.89 16.97 -24.51
N GLY A 18 6.09 17.31 -24.02
CA GLY A 18 6.57 18.71 -24.01
C GLY A 18 5.80 19.65 -23.08
N GLU A 19 4.70 19.20 -22.46
CA GLU A 19 3.98 19.96 -21.44
C GLU A 19 4.75 19.92 -20.12
N LYS A 20 5.18 21.11 -19.69
CA LYS A 20 5.93 21.34 -18.45
C LYS A 20 4.99 21.87 -17.37
N THR A 21 5.25 21.47 -16.13
CA THR A 21 4.73 22.16 -14.95
C THR A 21 5.83 23.06 -14.38
N TYR A 22 5.42 24.11 -13.67
CA TYR A 22 6.30 25.17 -13.17
C TYR A 22 6.11 25.32 -11.66
N SER A 23 7.22 25.41 -10.93
CA SER A 23 7.21 25.61 -9.48
C SER A 23 6.84 27.05 -9.12
N LEU A 24 6.21 27.23 -7.97
CA LEU A 24 5.99 28.55 -7.36
C LEU A 24 7.24 28.98 -6.59
N GLY A 25 7.44 30.28 -6.46
CA GLY A 25 8.57 30.88 -5.73
C GLY A 25 8.14 31.66 -4.48
N ASN A 26 9.12 32.15 -3.72
CA ASN A 26 8.93 33.08 -2.59
C ASN A 26 7.86 32.62 -1.59
N TRP A 27 7.97 31.37 -1.16
CA TRP A 27 7.05 30.77 -0.21
C TRP A 27 7.23 31.40 1.17
N GLN A 28 6.12 31.82 1.77
CA GLN A 28 6.08 32.34 3.12
C GLN A 28 4.87 31.78 3.85
N TYR A 29 4.94 31.71 5.17
CA TYR A 29 3.87 31.20 6.01
C TYR A 29 3.66 32.05 7.25
N ARG A 30 2.47 31.89 7.84
CA ARG A 30 2.08 32.52 9.09
C ARG A 30 1.11 31.63 9.84
N TRP A 31 1.41 31.33 11.11
CA TRP A 31 0.56 30.51 11.96
C TRP A 31 -0.61 31.32 12.54
N GLY A 32 -1.72 30.62 12.77
CA GLY A 32 -2.97 31.22 13.20
C GLY A 32 -3.91 31.49 12.03
N ASP A 33 -4.95 32.26 12.32
CA ASP A 33 -5.93 32.67 11.33
C ASP A 33 -5.90 34.19 11.18
N SER A 34 -6.13 34.67 9.96
CA SER A 34 -6.05 36.10 9.67
C SER A 34 -7.14 36.84 10.44
N PRO A 35 -6.82 37.96 11.10
CA PRO A 35 -7.84 38.90 11.52
C PRO A 35 -8.64 39.39 10.31
N VAL A 36 -9.85 39.84 10.59
CA VAL A 36 -10.81 40.26 9.58
C VAL A 36 -11.16 41.73 9.81
N ASP A 37 -11.23 42.51 8.74
CA ASP A 37 -11.71 43.90 8.79
C ASP A 37 -13.23 43.98 9.03
N PRO A 38 -13.80 45.17 9.26
CA PRO A 38 -15.25 45.33 9.44
C PRO A 38 -16.09 44.87 8.24
N ASP A 39 -15.50 44.80 7.05
CA ASP A 39 -16.16 44.39 5.80
C ASP A 39 -16.05 42.87 5.55
N GLY A 40 -15.38 42.12 6.44
CA GLY A 40 -15.23 40.68 6.31
C GLY A 40 -13.99 40.23 5.52
N ARG A 41 -13.07 41.13 5.15
CA ARG A 41 -11.83 40.81 4.42
C ARG A 41 -10.70 40.43 5.36
N PHE A 42 -9.93 39.42 4.97
CA PHE A 42 -8.77 38.97 5.72
C PHE A 42 -7.61 39.97 5.57
N LEU A 43 -7.16 40.54 6.68
CA LEU A 43 -6.08 41.53 6.69
C LEU A 43 -4.77 40.99 6.11
N TRP A 44 -4.46 39.69 6.26
CA TRP A 44 -3.22 39.12 5.75
C TRP A 44 -3.14 39.01 4.22
N MET A 45 -4.25 39.22 3.51
CA MET A 45 -4.28 39.30 2.05
C MET A 45 -4.08 40.72 1.53
N ASP A 46 -4.30 41.73 2.37
CA ASP A 46 -4.08 43.13 2.04
C ASP A 46 -2.57 43.42 1.90
N ARG A 47 -2.20 44.09 0.81
CA ARG A 47 -0.80 44.44 0.53
C ARG A 47 -0.29 45.56 1.43
N ASP A 48 -1.19 46.42 1.90
CA ASP A 48 -0.85 47.55 2.76
C ASP A 48 -0.79 47.15 4.23
N TYR A 49 -1.29 45.95 4.57
CA TYR A 49 -1.19 45.35 5.89
C TYR A 49 0.10 44.52 6.01
N ASP A 50 1.16 45.14 6.55
CA ASP A 50 2.39 44.45 6.94
C ASP A 50 2.71 44.70 8.41
N ASP A 51 2.61 43.65 9.21
CA ASP A 51 3.01 43.62 10.61
C ASP A 51 4.29 42.78 10.83
N GLY A 52 4.97 42.40 9.74
CA GLY A 52 6.19 41.58 9.78
C GLY A 52 5.96 40.14 10.22
N GLY A 53 4.70 39.66 10.25
CA GLY A 53 4.36 38.32 10.74
C GLY A 53 4.60 37.15 9.76
N TRP A 54 4.97 37.45 8.51
CA TRP A 54 5.26 36.44 7.50
C TRP A 54 6.70 35.92 7.62
N VAL A 55 6.86 34.60 7.63
CA VAL A 55 8.16 33.92 7.75
C VAL A 55 8.42 33.11 6.49
N ASP A 56 9.67 33.08 6.02
CA ASP A 56 10.04 32.29 4.85
C ASP A 56 9.80 30.79 5.07
N PHE A 57 9.18 30.15 4.08
CA PHE A 57 8.90 28.72 4.07
C PHE A 57 9.81 28.03 3.05
N VAL A 58 10.55 27.00 3.50
CA VAL A 58 11.28 26.13 2.57
C VAL A 58 10.34 25.06 2.05
N PHE A 59 9.93 25.19 0.79
CA PHE A 59 9.09 24.23 0.07
C PHE A 59 9.94 23.17 -0.66
N PRO A 60 9.49 21.90 -0.79
CA PRO A 60 8.30 21.30 -0.16
C PRO A 60 8.58 20.87 1.28
N GLY A 61 7.53 20.81 2.09
CA GLY A 61 7.67 20.38 3.48
C GLY A 61 6.62 20.97 4.39
N ARG A 62 7.01 21.14 5.65
CA ARG A 62 6.12 21.58 6.71
C ARG A 62 6.78 22.67 7.55
N PRO A 63 6.11 23.82 7.75
CA PRO A 63 6.60 24.86 8.64
C PRO A 63 6.72 24.39 10.10
N SER A 64 7.68 24.93 10.85
CA SER A 64 7.86 24.61 12.27
C SER A 64 6.65 25.05 13.09
N ASN A 65 6.03 24.15 13.84
CA ASN A 65 4.80 24.40 14.61
C ASN A 65 4.99 24.24 16.12
N ASN A 66 5.82 25.08 16.74
CA ASN A 66 6.08 25.01 18.19
C ASN A 66 4.83 25.34 19.03
N GLY A 67 3.89 26.12 18.48
CA GLY A 67 2.68 26.55 19.17
C GLY A 67 1.49 25.59 19.07
N ASN A 68 1.65 24.41 18.45
CA ASN A 68 0.55 23.46 18.19
C ASN A 68 -0.66 24.13 17.49
N HIS A 69 -0.39 25.08 16.59
CA HIS A 69 -1.41 25.74 15.80
C HIS A 69 -2.09 24.75 14.86
N ARG A 70 -3.39 24.96 14.64
CA ARG A 70 -4.23 24.13 13.77
C ARG A 70 -4.62 24.83 12.47
N SER A 71 -4.37 26.13 12.40
CA SER A 71 -4.63 26.99 11.25
C SER A 71 -3.35 27.68 10.84
N ILE A 72 -3.16 27.83 9.54
CA ILE A 72 -1.99 28.45 8.94
C ILE A 72 -2.38 29.11 7.62
N TRP A 73 -1.74 30.23 7.35
CA TRP A 73 -1.74 30.88 6.06
C TRP A 73 -0.40 30.69 5.39
N ILE A 74 -0.41 30.31 4.11
CA ILE A 74 0.79 30.18 3.27
C ILE A 74 0.57 31.06 2.05
N ARG A 75 1.58 31.84 1.66
CA ARG A 75 1.57 32.59 0.42
C ARG A 75 2.75 32.22 -0.45
N ALA A 76 2.56 32.26 -1.76
CA ALA A 76 3.60 31.98 -2.73
C ALA A 76 3.38 32.81 -4.00
N VAL A 77 4.47 33.09 -4.72
CA VAL A 77 4.43 33.82 -5.99
C VAL A 77 4.30 32.82 -7.13
N LEU A 78 3.27 33.04 -7.96
CA LEU A 78 2.99 32.23 -9.13
C LEU A 78 4.03 32.51 -10.24
N PRO A 79 4.41 31.47 -11.02
CA PRO A 79 5.40 31.63 -12.07
C PRO A 79 4.89 32.56 -13.17
N VAL A 80 5.81 33.30 -13.80
CA VAL A 80 5.50 34.14 -14.97
C VAL A 80 5.53 33.26 -16.21
N ILE A 81 4.38 32.66 -16.53
CA ILE A 81 4.20 31.83 -17.73
C ILE A 81 2.93 32.26 -18.46
N ASP A 82 2.98 32.22 -19.79
CA ASP A 82 1.84 32.48 -20.65
C ASP A 82 1.23 31.12 -21.03
N THR A 83 0.20 30.70 -20.31
CA THR A 83 -0.46 29.42 -20.54
C THR A 83 -1.96 29.60 -20.31
N GLU A 84 -2.72 29.53 -21.38
CA GLU A 84 -4.18 29.52 -21.33
C GLU A 84 -4.69 28.32 -20.52
N ASN A 85 -5.78 28.53 -19.77
CA ASN A 85 -6.40 27.51 -18.92
C ASN A 85 -5.39 26.82 -17.98
N ALA A 86 -4.48 27.60 -17.42
CA ALA A 86 -3.53 27.10 -16.44
C ALA A 86 -4.26 26.62 -15.19
N THR A 87 -3.71 25.58 -14.57
CA THR A 87 -4.23 25.01 -13.33
C THR A 87 -3.10 24.91 -12.31
N LEU A 88 -3.40 25.24 -11.06
CA LEU A 88 -2.54 24.95 -9.92
C LEU A 88 -2.89 23.56 -9.40
N ARG A 89 -1.89 22.66 -9.42
CA ARG A 89 -1.95 21.39 -8.72
C ARG A 89 -1.35 21.56 -7.35
N LEU A 90 -2.09 21.18 -6.31
CA LEU A 90 -1.67 21.26 -4.91
C LEU A 90 -1.88 19.92 -4.20
N ARG A 91 -0.95 19.53 -3.33
CA ARG A 91 -1.07 18.35 -2.46
C ARG A 91 -0.83 18.76 -1.02
N VAL A 92 -1.90 18.75 -0.22
CA VAL A 92 -1.91 19.15 1.19
C VAL A 92 -2.51 18.05 2.08
N PRO A 93 -1.73 17.04 2.49
CA PRO A 93 -2.25 15.87 3.18
C PRO A 93 -2.96 16.18 4.49
N GLN A 94 -4.17 15.66 4.69
CA GLN A 94 -4.95 15.78 5.94
C GLN A 94 -5.21 17.24 6.38
N ASN A 95 -5.21 18.18 5.43
CA ASN A 95 -5.55 19.58 5.65
C ASN A 95 -6.82 19.94 4.85
N THR A 96 -7.66 20.78 5.44
CA THR A 96 -8.61 21.59 4.68
C THR A 96 -7.82 22.72 4.01
N VAL A 97 -8.30 23.22 2.88
CA VAL A 97 -7.64 24.31 2.17
C VAL A 97 -8.66 25.21 1.49
N GLU A 98 -8.49 26.50 1.70
CA GLU A 98 -9.12 27.57 0.95
C GLU A 98 -8.01 28.29 0.18
N VAL A 99 -8.22 28.51 -1.13
CA VAL A 99 -7.24 29.15 -2.01
C VAL A 99 -7.83 30.48 -2.46
N TYR A 100 -7.10 31.54 -2.15
CA TYR A 100 -7.48 32.90 -2.49
C TYR A 100 -6.50 33.49 -3.51
N PHE A 101 -7.05 34.27 -4.43
CA PHE A 101 -6.31 35.05 -5.41
C PHE A 101 -6.88 36.46 -5.48
N GLY A 102 -6.05 37.46 -5.15
CA GLY A 102 -6.56 38.78 -4.77
C GLY A 102 -7.52 38.67 -3.60
N ASP A 103 -8.69 39.31 -3.70
CA ASP A 103 -9.74 39.26 -2.68
C ASP A 103 -10.76 38.13 -2.90
N SER A 104 -10.53 37.24 -3.88
CA SER A 104 -11.49 36.21 -4.29
C SER A 104 -11.07 34.81 -3.83
N LEU A 105 -12.01 34.09 -3.22
CA LEU A 105 -11.89 32.65 -2.98
C LEU A 105 -12.10 31.91 -4.30
N ILE A 106 -11.06 31.25 -4.81
CA ILE A 106 -11.11 30.51 -6.09
C ILE A 106 -11.25 29.01 -5.92
N TYR A 107 -10.97 28.47 -4.73
CA TYR A 107 -11.13 27.05 -4.42
C TYR A 107 -11.30 26.80 -2.93
N SER A 108 -12.10 25.80 -2.56
CA SER A 108 -12.26 25.36 -1.19
C SER A 108 -12.37 23.84 -1.11
N TYR A 109 -11.74 23.26 -0.10
CA TYR A 109 -11.79 21.84 0.22
C TYR A 109 -11.96 21.61 1.71
N GLY A 110 -13.05 20.92 2.06
CA GLY A 110 -13.46 20.71 3.44
C GLY A 110 -14.05 21.99 4.06
N THR A 111 -14.14 22.01 5.39
CA THR A 111 -14.61 23.18 6.13
C THR A 111 -13.51 23.61 7.08
N HIS A 112 -13.06 24.86 6.96
CA HIS A 112 -12.06 25.41 7.86
C HIS A 112 -12.55 25.29 9.31
N SER A 113 -11.84 24.50 10.09
CA SER A 113 -12.15 24.32 11.51
C SER A 113 -10.86 24.10 12.28
N THR A 114 -10.79 24.75 13.44
CA THR A 114 -9.73 24.57 14.44
C THR A 114 -10.18 23.65 15.57
N SER A 115 -11.40 23.10 15.49
CA SER A 115 -11.95 22.21 16.52
C SER A 115 -11.15 20.91 16.63
N ASN A 116 -10.99 20.42 17.87
CA ASN A 116 -10.43 19.10 18.16
C ASN A 116 -11.34 17.96 17.70
N SER A 117 -12.64 18.21 17.52
CA SER A 117 -13.64 17.22 17.09
C SER A 117 -13.81 17.13 15.58
N ALA A 118 -13.13 18.00 14.81
CA ALA A 118 -13.21 17.96 13.36
C ALA A 118 -12.64 16.63 12.85
N ARG A 119 -13.40 15.96 11.99
CA ARG A 119 -12.95 14.73 11.33
C ARG A 119 -11.85 15.05 10.34
N THR A 120 -11.00 14.06 10.09
CA THR A 120 -9.94 14.22 9.11
C THR A 120 -10.52 14.50 7.71
N PRO A 121 -10.01 15.51 6.99
CA PRO A 121 -10.49 15.83 5.65
C PRO A 121 -9.99 14.81 4.61
N GLY A 122 -9.05 13.93 4.97
CA GLY A 122 -8.41 13.02 4.04
C GLY A 122 -7.36 13.72 3.17
N SER A 123 -6.87 13.00 2.18
CA SER A 123 -5.73 13.41 1.36
C SER A 123 -6.04 13.23 -0.11
N ILE A 124 -6.13 14.33 -0.86
CA ILE A 124 -6.29 14.32 -2.32
C ILE A 124 -5.31 15.27 -2.97
N TRP A 125 -5.21 15.16 -4.30
CA TRP A 125 -4.69 16.21 -5.13
C TRP A 125 -5.80 17.22 -5.43
N HIS A 126 -5.47 18.48 -5.29
CA HIS A 126 -6.34 19.60 -5.64
C HIS A 126 -5.90 20.15 -6.98
N PHE A 127 -6.86 20.42 -7.86
CA PHE A 127 -6.65 21.07 -9.15
C PHE A 127 -7.51 22.32 -9.16
N ILE A 128 -6.86 23.48 -9.16
CA ILE A 128 -7.48 24.79 -9.07
C ILE A 128 -7.29 25.49 -10.41
N ASP A 129 -8.37 25.93 -11.04
CA ASP A 129 -8.30 26.70 -12.29
C ASP A 129 -7.78 28.12 -11.98
N MET A 130 -6.77 28.56 -12.72
CA MET A 130 -6.13 29.86 -12.48
C MET A 130 -6.82 30.96 -13.28
N PRO A 131 -7.04 32.15 -12.70
CA PRO A 131 -7.48 33.33 -13.44
C PRO A 131 -6.46 33.74 -14.51
N ASP A 132 -6.89 34.34 -15.62
CA ASP A 132 -6.01 34.65 -16.76
C ASP A 132 -4.82 35.56 -16.40
N ASP A 133 -4.98 36.43 -15.41
CA ASP A 133 -3.99 37.43 -15.00
C ASP A 133 -3.11 36.97 -13.81
N TYR A 134 -2.91 35.66 -13.65
CA TYR A 134 -2.20 35.06 -12.52
C TYR A 134 -0.68 35.27 -12.50
N ALA A 135 -0.07 35.50 -13.65
CA ALA A 135 1.38 35.50 -13.82
C ALA A 135 2.08 36.46 -12.86
N GLY A 136 3.05 35.96 -12.07
CA GLY A 136 3.85 36.75 -11.14
C GLY A 136 3.10 37.26 -9.90
N LYS A 137 1.80 36.96 -9.74
CA LYS A 137 1.01 37.39 -8.58
C LYS A 137 1.10 36.41 -7.42
N THR A 138 0.72 36.89 -6.24
CA THR A 138 0.69 36.08 -5.01
C THR A 138 -0.61 35.29 -4.92
N ILE A 139 -0.49 34.01 -4.59
CA ILE A 139 -1.62 33.17 -4.18
C ILE A 139 -1.55 32.95 -2.66
N TYR A 140 -2.72 32.89 -2.02
CA TYR A 140 -2.85 32.65 -0.58
C TYR A 140 -3.58 31.33 -0.33
N LEU A 141 -3.03 30.53 0.57
CA LEU A 141 -3.58 29.25 1.02
C LEU A 141 -3.92 29.41 2.49
N ARG A 142 -5.20 29.33 2.85
CA ARG A 142 -5.65 29.22 4.23
C ARG A 142 -5.95 27.77 4.52
N MET A 143 -5.17 27.16 5.40
CA MET A 143 -5.25 25.73 5.67
C MET A 143 -5.56 25.47 7.13
N SER A 144 -6.30 24.40 7.42
CA SER A 144 -6.43 23.89 8.78
C SER A 144 -6.39 22.38 8.86
N SER A 145 -5.92 21.85 9.98
CA SER A 145 -5.98 20.42 10.28
C SER A 145 -6.41 20.17 11.72
N PRO A 146 -7.24 19.13 11.97
CA PRO A 146 -7.47 18.63 13.32
C PRO A 146 -6.23 17.95 13.94
N PHE A 147 -5.12 17.92 13.21
CA PHE A 147 -3.83 17.45 13.70
C PHE A 147 -2.83 18.62 13.64
N PRO A 148 -2.34 19.10 14.81
CA PRO A 148 -1.36 20.19 14.83
C PRO A 148 -0.03 19.80 14.19
N HIS A 149 0.45 18.58 14.45
CA HIS A 149 1.40 17.90 13.55
C HIS A 149 0.66 17.65 12.22
N LEU A 150 1.16 17.74 11.00
CA LEU A 150 0.37 17.79 9.74
C LEU A 150 -0.24 19.14 9.35
N ALA A 151 -0.63 20.02 10.27
CA ALA A 151 -1.06 21.37 9.88
C ALA A 151 0.02 22.05 9.03
N GLY A 152 -0.38 22.67 7.91
CA GLY A 152 0.52 23.36 6.98
C GLY A 152 1.43 22.49 6.14
N PHE A 153 1.16 21.18 6.05
CA PHE A 153 1.97 20.29 5.25
C PHE A 153 1.65 20.42 3.77
N VAL A 154 2.61 20.91 2.98
CA VAL A 154 2.51 21.04 1.52
C VAL A 154 3.59 20.20 0.85
N THR A 155 3.19 19.12 0.20
CA THR A 155 4.15 18.19 -0.42
C THR A 155 4.42 18.49 -1.88
N GLN A 156 3.42 18.99 -2.60
CA GLN A 156 3.54 19.28 -4.04
C GLN A 156 2.70 20.50 -4.40
N ALA A 157 3.26 21.36 -5.24
CA ALA A 157 2.62 22.55 -5.78
C ALA A 157 3.25 22.87 -7.14
N ALA A 158 2.44 22.94 -8.19
CA ALA A 158 2.93 23.30 -9.51
C ALA A 158 1.82 23.92 -10.36
N VAL A 159 2.18 24.88 -11.22
CA VAL A 159 1.27 25.48 -12.20
C VAL A 159 1.56 24.88 -13.59
N GLY A 160 0.51 24.60 -14.35
CA GLY A 160 0.64 24.09 -15.70
C GLY A 160 -0.70 23.64 -16.26
N ARG A 161 -0.65 22.97 -17.41
CA ARG A 161 -1.86 22.37 -18.00
C ARG A 161 -2.34 21.19 -17.17
N ARG A 162 -3.67 21.03 -17.11
CA ARG A 162 -4.31 19.95 -16.37
C ARG A 162 -3.86 18.55 -16.83
N SER A 163 -3.63 18.36 -18.13
CA SER A 163 -3.07 17.15 -18.73
C SER A 163 -1.67 16.80 -18.20
N ALA A 164 -0.78 17.79 -18.12
CA ALA A 164 0.57 17.63 -17.58
C ALA A 164 0.52 17.15 -16.13
N HIS A 165 -0.37 17.75 -15.33
CA HIS A 165 -0.55 17.37 -13.93
C HIS A 165 -1.04 15.92 -13.76
N TYR A 166 -1.96 15.45 -14.59
CA TYR A 166 -2.41 14.06 -14.57
C TYR A 166 -1.29 13.09 -14.97
N LEU A 167 -0.51 13.45 -16.00
CA LEU A 167 0.62 12.63 -16.43
C LEU A 167 1.69 12.52 -15.34
N GLU A 168 2.02 13.62 -14.67
CA GLU A 168 2.94 13.62 -13.53
C GLU A 168 2.39 12.79 -12.36
N ALA A 169 1.13 13.00 -11.97
CA ALA A 169 0.51 12.23 -10.91
C ALA A 169 0.53 10.72 -11.21
N PHE A 170 0.27 10.34 -12.46
CA PHE A 170 0.33 8.94 -12.90
C PHE A 170 1.74 8.37 -12.87
N LYS A 171 2.74 9.10 -13.40
CA LYS A 171 4.15 8.68 -13.39
C LYS A 171 4.68 8.50 -11.96
N THR A 172 4.40 9.45 -11.07
CA THR A 172 4.88 9.43 -9.69
C THR A 172 4.28 8.27 -8.88
N ASN A 173 3.05 7.85 -9.17
CA ASN A 173 2.38 6.77 -8.44
C ASN A 173 2.40 5.41 -9.17
N MET A 174 3.01 5.33 -10.35
CA MET A 174 3.06 4.12 -11.17
C MET A 174 3.71 2.94 -10.44
N SER A 175 4.82 3.17 -9.74
CA SER A 175 5.53 2.11 -9.01
C SER A 175 4.64 1.50 -7.91
N MET A 176 3.97 2.36 -7.13
CA MET A 176 3.06 1.94 -6.07
C MET A 176 1.85 1.18 -6.64
N LEU A 177 1.30 1.65 -7.77
CA LEU A 177 0.22 0.95 -8.48
C LEU A 177 0.66 -0.45 -8.91
N LEU A 178 1.78 -0.56 -9.63
CA LEU A 178 2.26 -1.83 -10.18
C LEU A 178 2.62 -2.83 -9.07
N ILE A 179 3.43 -2.41 -8.09
CA ILE A 179 3.84 -3.28 -6.98
C ILE A 179 2.62 -3.67 -6.15
N GLY A 180 1.72 -2.73 -5.83
CA GLY A 180 0.50 -2.99 -5.07
C GLY A 180 -0.41 -3.99 -5.79
N SER A 181 -0.67 -3.79 -7.08
CA SER A 181 -1.46 -4.71 -7.91
C SER A 181 -0.83 -6.09 -8.00
N LEU A 182 0.50 -6.19 -8.16
CA LEU A 182 1.20 -7.48 -8.18
C LEU A 182 1.11 -8.21 -6.83
N CYS A 183 1.25 -7.51 -5.71
CA CYS A 183 1.08 -8.08 -4.37
C CYS A 183 -0.34 -8.61 -4.15
N VAL A 184 -1.37 -7.87 -4.57
CA VAL A 184 -2.77 -8.33 -4.51
C VAL A 184 -2.98 -9.54 -5.39
N PHE A 185 -2.52 -9.48 -6.65
CA PHE A 185 -2.66 -10.57 -7.60
C PHE A 185 -1.99 -11.87 -7.13
N LEU A 186 -0.72 -11.80 -6.74
CA LEU A 186 0.03 -12.95 -6.22
C LEU A 186 -0.57 -13.46 -4.90
N GLY A 187 -0.98 -12.55 -4.02
CA GLY A 187 -1.64 -12.91 -2.76
C GLY A 187 -2.94 -13.68 -3.00
N ALA A 188 -3.79 -13.17 -3.90
CA ALA A 188 -5.03 -13.81 -4.30
C ALA A 188 -4.78 -15.17 -4.99
N ALA A 189 -3.76 -15.27 -5.85
CA ALA A 189 -3.39 -16.52 -6.50
C ALA A 189 -2.95 -17.58 -5.48
N ILE A 190 -2.11 -17.23 -4.51
CA ILE A 190 -1.70 -18.14 -3.42
C ILE A 190 -2.93 -18.60 -2.61
N CYS A 191 -3.82 -17.67 -2.23
CA CYS A 191 -5.05 -18.00 -1.52
C CYS A 191 -5.95 -18.94 -2.32
N MET A 192 -6.15 -18.66 -3.61
CA MET A 192 -6.98 -19.47 -4.51
C MET A 192 -6.42 -20.88 -4.68
N ILE A 193 -5.12 -20.99 -4.93
CA ILE A 193 -4.41 -22.28 -5.01
C ILE A 193 -4.62 -23.10 -3.73
N GLN A 194 -4.47 -22.46 -2.56
CA GLN A 194 -4.61 -23.12 -1.28
C GLN A 194 -6.06 -23.58 -1.00
N LEU A 195 -7.06 -22.79 -1.41
CA LEU A 195 -8.48 -23.14 -1.30
C LEU A 195 -8.87 -24.28 -2.24
N MET A 196 -8.35 -24.28 -3.48
CA MET A 196 -8.60 -25.34 -4.48
C MET A 196 -7.86 -26.63 -4.18
N SER A 197 -6.74 -26.55 -3.47
CA SER A 197 -6.03 -27.71 -2.93
C SER A 197 -6.80 -28.29 -1.73
N LEU A 198 -8.01 -28.79 -1.98
CA LEU A 198 -9.02 -29.34 -1.05
C LEU A 198 -8.46 -30.35 -0.02
N PHE A 199 -7.24 -30.86 -0.22
CA PHE A 199 -6.59 -31.87 0.62
C PHE A 199 -5.28 -31.43 1.31
N ARG A 200 -4.81 -30.18 1.17
CA ARG A 200 -3.65 -29.67 1.96
C ARG A 200 -4.09 -28.59 2.93
N LYS A 201 -3.81 -28.81 4.22
CA LYS A 201 -3.74 -27.75 5.23
C LYS A 201 -2.40 -27.02 5.09
N GLY A 202 -2.26 -26.19 4.06
CA GLY A 202 -1.09 -25.32 3.90
C GLY A 202 -1.25 -24.03 4.69
N ASN A 203 -0.16 -23.54 5.27
CA ASN A 203 -0.14 -22.25 5.98
C ASN A 203 0.14 -21.07 5.04
N ASP A 204 0.40 -21.31 3.76
CA ASP A 204 0.71 -20.28 2.76
C ASP A 204 -0.45 -19.33 2.47
N ILE A 205 -1.69 -19.70 2.83
CA ILE A 205 -2.84 -18.78 2.81
C ILE A 205 -2.57 -17.51 3.62
N PHE A 206 -1.85 -17.60 4.74
CA PHE A 206 -1.51 -16.43 5.56
C PHE A 206 -0.50 -15.52 4.86
N LEU A 207 0.43 -16.09 4.08
CA LEU A 207 1.33 -15.29 3.24
C LEU A 207 0.54 -14.62 2.11
N GLY A 208 -0.39 -15.34 1.48
CA GLY A 208 -1.27 -14.80 0.45
C GLY A 208 -2.11 -13.62 0.96
N LEU A 209 -2.74 -13.79 2.14
CA LEU A 209 -3.48 -12.72 2.82
C LEU A 209 -2.57 -11.55 3.22
N GLY A 210 -1.41 -11.81 3.82
CA GLY A 210 -0.46 -10.76 4.17
C GLY A 210 -0.01 -9.94 2.95
N SER A 211 0.29 -10.62 1.85
CA SER A 211 0.62 -9.96 0.57
C SER A 211 -0.55 -9.14 0.02
N ALA A 212 -1.77 -9.69 0.03
CA ALA A 212 -2.94 -8.97 -0.44
C ALA A 212 -3.23 -7.74 0.41
N PHE A 213 -2.99 -7.80 1.72
CA PHE A 213 -3.14 -6.66 2.62
C PHE A 213 -2.06 -5.60 2.39
N ILE A 214 -0.79 -5.98 2.21
CA ILE A 214 0.26 -5.02 1.82
C ILE A 214 -0.08 -4.36 0.48
N GLY A 215 -0.48 -5.14 -0.52
CA GLY A 215 -0.88 -4.61 -1.82
C GLY A 215 -2.12 -3.71 -1.76
N GLY A 216 -3.11 -4.09 -0.94
CA GLY A 216 -4.32 -3.29 -0.70
C GLY A 216 -3.99 -1.94 -0.07
N TRP A 217 -3.09 -1.91 0.91
CA TRP A 217 -2.60 -0.65 1.49
C TRP A 217 -1.95 0.24 0.43
N MET A 218 -1.04 -0.30 -0.37
CA MET A 218 -0.37 0.45 -1.44
C MET A 218 -1.37 1.02 -2.46
N LEU A 219 -2.37 0.24 -2.85
CA LEU A 219 -3.40 0.71 -3.78
C LEU A 219 -4.24 1.84 -3.18
N MET A 220 -4.56 1.80 -1.88
CA MET A 220 -5.30 2.87 -1.24
C MET A 220 -4.46 4.14 -1.03
N GLU A 221 -3.15 4.01 -0.82
CA GLU A 221 -2.20 5.14 -0.76
C GLU A 221 -1.81 5.70 -2.13
N CYS A 222 -2.05 4.94 -3.21
CA CYS A 222 -1.65 5.29 -4.58
C CYS A 222 -2.29 6.60 -5.09
N ASN A 223 -3.31 7.14 -4.41
CA ASN A 223 -4.03 8.39 -4.73
C ASN A 223 -4.61 8.48 -6.16
N LEU A 224 -4.31 7.56 -7.08
CA LEU A 224 -4.84 7.54 -8.45
C LEU A 224 -6.33 7.19 -8.47
N PHE A 225 -6.82 6.43 -7.49
CA PHE A 225 -8.24 6.10 -7.38
C PHE A 225 -9.12 7.35 -7.16
N GLN A 226 -8.55 8.47 -6.70
CA GLN A 226 -9.31 9.73 -6.58
C GLN A 226 -9.91 10.17 -7.92
N PHE A 227 -9.27 9.83 -9.04
CA PHE A 227 -9.72 10.18 -10.39
C PHE A 227 -10.94 9.37 -10.82
N LEU A 228 -11.16 8.20 -10.20
CA LEU A 228 -12.35 7.39 -10.41
C LEU A 228 -13.45 7.76 -9.42
N THR A 229 -13.10 7.93 -8.14
CA THR A 229 -14.06 8.25 -7.08
C THR A 229 -13.38 9.08 -5.98
N PRO A 230 -13.77 10.35 -5.77
CA PRO A 230 -13.17 11.19 -4.75
C PRO A 230 -13.72 10.86 -3.36
N ALA A 231 -13.25 9.75 -2.77
CA ALA A 231 -13.60 9.31 -1.41
C ALA A 231 -12.37 9.22 -0.49
N PRO A 232 -11.66 10.33 -0.23
CA PRO A 232 -10.37 10.32 0.45
C PRO A 232 -10.41 9.79 1.88
N VAL A 233 -11.51 10.05 2.59
CA VAL A 233 -11.70 9.51 3.94
C VAL A 233 -11.84 7.99 3.90
N ALA A 234 -12.62 7.45 2.96
CA ALA A 234 -12.77 6.00 2.80
C ALA A 234 -11.45 5.33 2.39
N MET A 235 -10.70 5.94 1.47
CA MET A 235 -9.37 5.47 1.08
C MET A 235 -8.40 5.44 2.26
N MET A 236 -8.39 6.49 3.08
CA MET A 236 -7.58 6.54 4.30
C MET A 236 -7.95 5.42 5.28
N TYR A 237 -9.24 5.18 5.52
CA TYR A 237 -9.68 4.07 6.38
C TYR A 237 -9.25 2.72 5.83
N LEU A 238 -9.42 2.48 4.52
CA LEU A 238 -9.01 1.23 3.89
C LEU A 238 -7.49 1.05 3.93
N ALA A 239 -6.71 2.11 3.67
CA ALA A 239 -5.26 2.09 3.78
C ALA A 239 -4.81 1.65 5.19
N ASN A 240 -5.37 2.28 6.23
CA ASN A 240 -5.05 1.96 7.62
C ASN A 240 -5.52 0.55 8.01
N PHE A 241 -6.69 0.11 7.54
CA PHE A 241 -7.18 -1.24 7.76
C PHE A 241 -6.22 -2.30 7.20
N PHE A 242 -5.80 -2.11 5.95
CA PHE A 242 -4.88 -3.01 5.27
C PHE A 242 -3.50 -3.05 5.95
N VAL A 243 -2.91 -1.90 6.25
CA VAL A 243 -1.57 -1.86 6.84
C VAL A 243 -1.54 -2.35 8.29
N TYR A 244 -2.58 -2.09 9.09
CA TYR A 244 -2.64 -2.53 10.49
C TYR A 244 -2.80 -4.05 10.61
N LEU A 245 -3.52 -4.68 9.68
CA LEU A 245 -3.74 -6.12 9.70
C LEU A 245 -2.69 -6.91 8.89
N ALA A 246 -1.87 -6.26 8.06
CA ALA A 246 -0.80 -6.95 7.32
C ALA A 246 0.19 -7.70 8.25
N PRO A 247 0.73 -7.11 9.34
CA PRO A 247 1.60 -7.83 10.28
C PRO A 247 0.93 -9.04 10.92
N PHE A 248 -0.39 -8.98 11.21
CA PHE A 248 -1.13 -10.11 11.76
C PHE A 248 -1.01 -11.35 10.88
N TRP A 249 -1.26 -11.21 9.57
CA TRP A 249 -1.19 -12.30 8.61
C TRP A 249 0.25 -12.79 8.40
N LEU A 250 1.20 -11.88 8.26
CA LEU A 250 2.61 -12.23 8.04
C LEU A 250 3.25 -12.91 9.26
N LEU A 251 2.92 -12.47 10.48
CA LEU A 251 3.37 -13.12 11.71
C LEU A 251 2.73 -14.50 11.88
N LEU A 252 1.44 -14.68 11.53
CA LEU A 252 0.80 -16.00 11.52
C LEU A 252 1.51 -16.97 10.58
N TYR A 253 1.90 -16.50 9.39
CA TYR A 253 2.68 -17.29 8.46
C TYR A 253 4.03 -17.70 9.06
N ILE A 254 4.77 -16.75 9.62
CA ILE A 254 6.09 -17.01 10.21
C ILE A 254 5.99 -17.98 11.39
N GLU A 255 5.04 -17.75 12.28
CA GLU A 255 4.83 -18.56 13.49
C GLU A 255 4.56 -20.02 13.14
N ARG A 256 3.70 -20.26 12.14
CA ARG A 256 3.30 -21.62 11.77
C ARG A 256 4.31 -22.35 10.90
N CYS A 257 5.07 -21.63 10.07
CA CYS A 257 5.99 -22.25 9.11
C CYS A 257 7.43 -22.35 9.64
N TYR A 258 7.89 -21.37 10.41
CA TYR A 258 9.32 -21.19 10.69
C TYR A 258 9.67 -21.28 12.18
N ILE A 259 8.69 -21.07 13.06
CA ILE A 259 8.95 -21.05 14.50
C ILE A 259 8.68 -22.41 15.15
N THR A 260 9.56 -22.82 16.05
CA THR A 260 9.37 -24.04 16.86
C THR A 260 8.19 -23.87 17.82
N GLN A 261 7.14 -24.67 17.61
CA GLN A 261 5.95 -24.70 18.45
C GLN A 261 6.28 -25.15 19.87
N GLY A 262 5.53 -24.64 20.85
CA GLY A 262 5.67 -25.01 22.27
C GLY A 262 6.78 -24.27 23.03
N THR A 263 7.56 -23.42 22.35
CA THR A 263 8.64 -22.63 22.95
C THR A 263 8.14 -21.28 23.46
N HIS A 264 8.93 -20.61 24.32
CA HIS A 264 8.58 -19.28 24.81
C HIS A 264 8.57 -18.24 23.69
N TYR A 265 9.46 -18.34 22.70
CA TYR A 265 9.51 -17.40 21.58
C TYR A 265 8.35 -17.60 20.58
N SER A 266 7.84 -18.81 20.38
CA SER A 266 6.54 -19.01 19.68
C SER A 266 5.40 -18.33 20.42
N ARG A 267 5.38 -18.39 21.77
CA ARG A 267 4.38 -17.68 22.58
C ARG A 267 4.48 -16.16 22.42
N LEU A 268 5.69 -15.59 22.38
CA LEU A 268 5.89 -14.16 22.14
C LEU A 268 5.33 -13.72 20.78
N VAL A 269 5.56 -14.50 19.73
CA VAL A 269 5.01 -14.20 18.39
C VAL A 269 3.49 -14.33 18.38
N LYS A 270 2.90 -15.34 19.05
CA LYS A 270 1.44 -15.45 19.21
C LYS A 270 0.83 -14.25 19.93
N ILE A 271 1.51 -13.74 20.96
CA ILE A 271 1.08 -12.51 21.65
C ILE A 271 1.09 -11.33 20.67
N GLN A 272 2.16 -11.16 19.87
CA GLN A 272 2.22 -10.09 18.87
C GLN A 272 1.11 -10.20 17.81
N ILE A 273 0.80 -11.43 17.35
CA ILE A 273 -0.33 -11.68 16.45
C ILE A 273 -1.63 -11.18 17.11
N MET A 274 -1.92 -11.60 18.35
CA MET A 274 -3.12 -11.16 19.06
C MET A 274 -3.16 -9.63 19.26
N LEU A 275 -2.02 -9.02 19.57
CA LEU A 275 -1.90 -7.58 19.76
C LEU A 275 -2.23 -6.81 18.47
N HIS A 276 -1.74 -7.23 17.29
CA HIS A 276 -2.08 -6.56 16.02
C HIS A 276 -3.56 -6.68 15.67
N GLY A 277 -4.14 -7.87 15.85
CA GLY A 277 -5.57 -8.08 15.62
C GLY A 277 -6.43 -7.23 16.55
N LEU A 278 -6.12 -7.25 17.85
CA LEU A 278 -6.85 -6.47 18.85
C LEU A 278 -6.63 -4.95 18.67
N PHE A 279 -5.40 -4.53 18.38
CA PHE A 279 -5.07 -3.14 18.09
C PHE A 279 -5.91 -2.60 16.93
N THR A 280 -6.00 -3.35 15.83
CA THR A 280 -6.79 -2.93 14.67
C THR A 280 -8.26 -2.71 15.06
N VAL A 281 -8.87 -3.67 15.78
CA VAL A 281 -10.27 -3.55 16.22
C VAL A 281 -10.47 -2.36 17.16
N ILE A 282 -9.58 -2.20 18.15
CA ILE A 282 -9.67 -1.10 19.13
C ILE A 282 -9.47 0.26 18.45
N ALA A 283 -8.48 0.40 17.57
CA ALA A 283 -8.18 1.66 16.89
C ALA A 283 -9.38 2.15 16.07
N PHE A 284 -10.04 1.25 15.33
CA PHE A 284 -11.25 1.59 14.57
C PHE A 284 -12.46 1.85 15.48
N ALA A 285 -12.64 1.08 16.57
CA ALA A 285 -13.72 1.31 17.51
C ALA A 285 -13.59 2.68 18.22
N LEU A 286 -12.37 3.08 18.58
CA LEU A 286 -12.09 4.39 19.18
C LEU A 286 -12.34 5.56 18.21
N ASP A 287 -12.00 5.37 16.93
CA ASP A 287 -12.26 6.40 15.92
C ASP A 287 -13.75 6.51 15.59
N PHE A 288 -14.46 5.40 15.39
CA PHE A 288 -15.90 5.41 15.12
C PHE A 288 -16.74 5.89 16.31
N SER A 289 -16.28 5.68 17.55
CA SER A 289 -16.91 6.28 18.74
C SER A 289 -16.56 7.76 18.94
N GLY A 290 -15.65 8.33 18.12
CA GLY A 290 -15.24 9.72 18.20
C GLY A 290 -14.31 10.04 19.38
N LEU A 291 -13.75 9.03 20.04
CA LEU A 291 -12.89 9.20 21.21
C LEU A 291 -11.46 9.57 20.82
N VAL A 292 -10.87 8.84 19.87
CA VAL A 292 -9.48 9.05 19.41
C VAL A 292 -9.43 8.83 17.90
N SER A 293 -8.89 9.81 17.17
CA SER A 293 -8.77 9.65 15.72
C SER A 293 -7.75 8.57 15.34
N LEU A 294 -8.07 7.82 14.30
CA LEU A 294 -7.25 6.77 13.71
C LEU A 294 -5.83 7.25 13.38
N LEU A 295 -5.63 8.51 12.99
CA LEU A 295 -4.30 9.04 12.65
C LEU A 295 -3.35 9.09 13.86
N TYR A 296 -3.85 9.27 15.08
CA TYR A 296 -3.00 9.18 16.28
C TYR A 296 -2.55 7.74 16.58
N SER A 297 -3.33 6.75 16.14
CA SER A 297 -2.98 5.33 16.34
C SER A 297 -1.78 4.89 15.49
N VAL A 298 -1.38 5.65 14.47
CA VAL A 298 -0.23 5.34 13.60
C VAL A 298 1.07 5.28 14.40
N MET A 299 1.27 6.16 15.40
CA MET A 299 2.45 6.11 16.27
C MET A 299 2.49 4.84 17.12
N VAL A 300 1.33 4.44 17.67
CA VAL A 300 1.19 3.21 18.46
C VAL A 300 1.43 1.98 17.59
N PHE A 301 0.88 1.98 16.36
CA PHE A 301 1.13 0.93 15.38
C PHE A 301 2.62 0.78 15.05
N ASN A 302 3.34 1.88 14.81
CA ASN A 302 4.76 1.82 14.51
C ASN A 302 5.59 1.28 15.68
N ALA A 303 5.25 1.63 16.92
CA ALA A 303 5.88 1.04 18.11
C ALA A 303 5.59 -0.47 18.19
N LEU A 304 4.34 -0.88 17.96
CA LEU A 304 3.95 -2.29 17.94
C LEU A 304 4.68 -3.08 16.82
N LEU A 305 4.81 -2.48 15.64
CA LEU A 305 5.55 -3.04 14.51
C LEU A 305 7.04 -3.19 14.84
N PHE A 306 7.65 -2.21 15.52
CA PHE A 306 9.04 -2.28 15.98
C PHE A 306 9.26 -3.50 16.89
N PHE A 307 8.44 -3.66 17.92
CA PHE A 307 8.54 -4.83 18.80
C PHE A 307 8.28 -6.14 18.06
N SER A 308 7.37 -6.15 17.10
CA SER A 308 7.10 -7.32 16.26
C SER A 308 8.31 -7.74 15.44
N VAL A 309 9.00 -6.78 14.81
CA VAL A 309 10.24 -7.05 14.05
C VAL A 309 11.33 -7.60 14.98
N VAL A 310 11.56 -6.96 16.13
CA VAL A 310 12.58 -7.42 17.10
C VAL A 310 12.29 -8.83 17.60
N ILE A 311 11.05 -9.11 18.01
CA ILE A 311 10.62 -10.44 18.48
C ILE A 311 10.71 -11.47 17.36
N CYS A 312 10.34 -11.11 16.13
CA CYS A 312 10.40 -11.99 14.99
C CYS A 312 11.84 -12.38 14.64
N VAL A 313 12.77 -11.41 14.64
CA VAL A 313 14.21 -11.67 14.46
C VAL A 313 14.71 -12.61 15.56
N TYR A 314 14.42 -12.29 16.82
CA TYR A 314 14.81 -13.12 17.97
C TYR A 314 14.27 -14.56 17.87
N ALA A 315 12.98 -14.73 17.59
CA ALA A 315 12.33 -16.03 17.50
C ALA A 315 12.83 -16.86 16.31
N THR A 316 13.13 -16.20 15.20
CA THR A 316 13.70 -16.85 14.01
C THR A 316 15.12 -17.35 14.30
N VAL A 317 15.97 -16.50 14.90
CA VAL A 317 17.34 -16.88 15.29
C VAL A 317 17.34 -18.04 16.28
N ARG A 318 16.48 -17.99 17.30
CA ARG A 318 16.35 -19.09 18.27
C ARG A 318 15.86 -20.39 17.63
N SER A 319 14.89 -20.33 16.72
CA SER A 319 14.40 -21.53 16.02
C SER A 319 15.49 -22.19 15.17
N ILE A 320 16.38 -21.40 14.57
CA ILE A 320 17.54 -21.91 13.82
C ILE A 320 18.53 -22.63 14.76
N ILE A 321 18.83 -22.00 15.91
CA ILE A 321 19.75 -22.56 16.93
C ILE A 321 19.18 -23.88 17.49
N ASP A 322 17.88 -23.94 17.76
CA ASP A 322 17.20 -25.11 18.30
C ASP A 322 17.03 -26.25 17.27
N GLY A 323 17.66 -26.17 16.11
CA GLY A 323 17.78 -27.27 15.15
C GLY A 323 16.65 -27.36 14.12
N LYS A 324 15.66 -26.46 14.14
CA LYS A 324 14.74 -26.32 12.99
C LYS A 324 15.44 -25.54 11.89
N LYS A 325 16.16 -26.25 11.01
CA LYS A 325 16.68 -25.69 9.76
C LYS A 325 15.54 -25.39 8.79
N SER A 326 14.92 -24.23 8.92
CA SER A 326 14.06 -23.65 7.88
C SER A 326 13.92 -22.13 8.06
N ALA A 327 15.02 -21.39 8.13
CA ALA A 327 14.96 -19.98 7.76
C ALA A 327 14.88 -19.91 6.23
N ARG A 328 13.66 -20.01 5.68
CA ARG A 328 13.47 -19.86 4.24
C ARG A 328 13.71 -18.40 3.86
N ILE A 329 14.21 -18.22 2.63
CA ILE A 329 14.38 -16.93 1.94
C ILE A 329 13.15 -16.00 2.13
N PHE A 330 11.95 -16.55 2.30
CA PHE A 330 10.71 -15.80 2.51
C PHE A 330 10.66 -15.01 3.84
N ALA A 331 11.27 -15.51 4.91
CA ALA A 331 11.38 -14.76 6.16
C ALA A 331 12.24 -13.50 5.99
N VAL A 332 13.24 -13.55 5.09
CA VAL A 332 14.08 -12.39 4.76
C VAL A 332 13.25 -11.30 4.09
N GLY A 333 12.35 -11.65 3.16
CA GLY A 333 11.47 -10.67 2.51
C GLY A 333 10.55 -9.95 3.49
N ILE A 334 9.94 -10.69 4.42
CA ILE A 334 9.06 -10.09 5.44
C ILE A 334 9.85 -9.20 6.41
N LEU A 335 11.04 -9.63 6.83
CA LEU A 335 11.91 -8.82 7.69
C LEU A 335 12.44 -7.57 6.98
N ALA A 336 12.83 -7.69 5.70
CA ALA A 336 13.27 -6.57 4.89
C ALA A 336 12.15 -5.52 4.78
N LEU A 337 10.91 -5.97 4.51
CA LEU A 337 9.73 -5.11 4.50
C LEU A 337 9.56 -4.42 5.86
N GLY A 338 9.50 -5.18 6.96
CA GLY A 338 9.30 -4.63 8.30
C GLY A 338 10.37 -3.61 8.72
N ILE A 339 11.65 -3.89 8.47
CA ILE A 339 12.75 -2.98 8.79
C ILE A 339 12.67 -1.72 7.93
N SER A 340 12.46 -1.87 6.61
CA SER A 340 12.36 -0.72 5.70
C SER A 340 11.18 0.19 6.03
N SER A 341 10.03 -0.37 6.43
CA SER A 341 8.86 0.39 6.88
C SER A 341 9.14 1.18 8.17
N LEU A 342 9.92 0.62 9.10
CA LEU A 342 10.30 1.32 10.33
C LEU A 342 11.27 2.48 10.07
N VAL A 343 12.17 2.34 9.09
CA VAL A 343 13.06 3.43 8.67
C VAL A 343 12.27 4.59 8.08
N ASP A 344 11.30 4.29 7.22
CA ASP A 344 10.42 5.31 6.63
C ASP A 344 9.54 5.96 7.71
N ALA A 345 8.96 5.18 8.62
CA ALA A 345 8.18 5.71 9.74
C ALA A 345 9.02 6.64 10.63
N PHE A 346 10.25 6.23 10.97
CA PHE A 346 11.16 7.08 11.74
C PHE A 346 11.46 8.38 11.00
N SER A 347 11.73 8.30 9.70
CA SER A 347 12.01 9.47 8.87
C SER A 347 10.82 10.43 8.82
N ILE A 348 9.59 9.93 8.67
CA ILE A 348 8.36 10.74 8.60
C ILE A 348 8.08 11.46 9.93
N PHE A 349 8.27 10.79 11.07
CA PHE A 349 7.89 11.34 12.38
C PHE A 349 8.99 12.13 13.09
N TYR A 350 10.26 11.76 12.92
CA TYR A 350 11.37 12.33 13.69
C TYR A 350 12.28 13.24 12.88
N ASN A 351 12.37 13.07 11.55
CA ASN A 351 13.10 14.03 10.74
C ASN A 351 12.24 15.30 10.65
N THR A 352 12.57 16.33 11.44
CA THR A 352 11.84 17.61 11.48
C THR A 352 12.53 18.66 10.58
N SER A 353 13.51 18.24 9.76
CA SER A 353 14.16 19.17 8.83
C SER A 353 13.14 19.65 7.79
N GLN A 354 13.21 20.94 7.43
CA GLN A 354 12.32 21.50 6.40
C GLN A 354 12.55 20.88 5.02
N HIS A 355 13.65 20.14 4.83
CA HIS A 355 13.99 19.42 3.60
C HIS A 355 13.56 17.96 3.70
N GLN A 356 12.30 17.66 3.41
CA GLN A 356 11.79 16.29 3.37
C GLN A 356 12.01 15.71 1.96
N ASN A 357 13.22 15.22 1.68
CA ASN A 357 13.42 14.29 0.57
C ASN A 357 13.03 12.89 1.07
N TYR A 358 11.79 12.47 0.80
CA TYR A 358 11.34 11.11 1.12
C TYR A 358 11.90 10.11 0.09
N ASP A 359 13.18 9.78 0.19
CA ASP A 359 13.67 8.55 -0.42
C ASP A 359 13.11 7.38 0.39
N THR A 360 11.97 6.84 -0.04
CA THR A 360 11.24 5.79 0.68
C THR A 360 12.01 4.47 0.61
N VAL A 361 12.73 4.14 1.68
CA VAL A 361 13.48 2.88 1.83
C VAL A 361 12.52 1.69 1.79
N SER A 362 11.26 1.89 2.18
CA SER A 362 10.21 0.86 2.10
C SER A 362 10.01 0.31 0.69
N GLN A 363 10.24 1.09 -0.37
CA GLN A 363 10.14 0.59 -1.75
C GLN A 363 11.15 -0.55 -2.01
N LEU A 364 12.38 -0.42 -1.50
CA LEU A 364 13.38 -1.48 -1.61
C LEU A 364 12.97 -2.73 -0.83
N GLY A 365 12.46 -2.55 0.41
CA GLY A 365 11.95 -3.68 1.21
C GLY A 365 10.75 -4.36 0.56
N MET A 366 9.87 -3.60 -0.10
CA MET A 366 8.76 -4.15 -0.89
C MET A 366 9.23 -4.93 -2.11
N LEU A 367 10.27 -4.48 -2.82
CA LEU A 367 10.85 -5.23 -3.94
C LEU A 367 11.46 -6.55 -3.47
N VAL A 368 12.19 -6.53 -2.34
CA VAL A 368 12.70 -7.77 -1.74
C VAL A 368 11.54 -8.68 -1.33
N PHE A 369 10.51 -8.15 -0.67
CA PHE A 369 9.32 -8.93 -0.34
C PHE A 369 8.66 -9.53 -1.59
N LEU A 370 8.42 -8.73 -2.64
CA LEU A 370 7.78 -9.15 -3.88
C LEU A 370 8.59 -10.24 -4.60
N THR A 371 9.91 -10.11 -4.68
CA THR A 371 10.77 -11.14 -5.28
C THR A 371 10.70 -12.44 -4.48
N THR A 372 10.73 -12.38 -3.14
CA THR A 372 10.54 -13.58 -2.32
C THR A 372 9.14 -14.18 -2.49
N LEU A 373 8.10 -13.37 -2.63
CA LEU A 373 6.74 -13.82 -2.86
C LEU A 373 6.60 -14.54 -4.22
N MET A 374 7.19 -13.99 -5.28
CA MET A 374 7.21 -14.61 -6.61
C MET A 374 7.94 -15.96 -6.57
N MET A 375 9.07 -16.04 -5.85
CA MET A 375 9.77 -17.32 -5.66
C MET A 375 8.91 -18.35 -4.94
N ASN A 376 8.12 -17.93 -3.94
CA ASN A 376 7.21 -18.83 -3.23
C ASN A 376 6.10 -19.34 -4.15
N ALA A 377 5.44 -18.43 -4.87
CA ALA A 377 4.39 -18.77 -5.83
C ALA A 377 4.92 -19.74 -6.91
N ALA A 378 6.12 -19.49 -7.43
CA ALA A 378 6.75 -20.38 -8.41
C ALA A 378 7.08 -21.77 -7.84
N PHE A 379 7.53 -21.85 -6.58
CA PHE A 379 7.82 -23.11 -5.92
C PHE A 379 6.54 -23.93 -5.67
N GLU A 380 5.48 -23.29 -5.16
CA GLU A 380 4.17 -23.92 -4.96
C GLU A 380 3.56 -24.41 -6.27
N LEU A 381 3.61 -23.58 -7.33
CA LEU A 381 3.16 -24.00 -8.66
C LEU A 381 3.93 -25.22 -9.16
N ARG A 382 5.26 -25.24 -9.03
CA ARG A 382 6.08 -26.40 -9.40
C ARG A 382 5.70 -27.65 -8.62
N GLN A 383 5.42 -27.54 -7.32
CA GLN A 383 4.97 -28.68 -6.51
C GLN A 383 3.62 -29.20 -6.97
N LEU A 384 2.66 -28.31 -7.26
CA LEU A 384 1.34 -28.67 -7.75
C LEU A 384 1.39 -29.35 -9.11
N TYR A 385 2.19 -28.82 -10.05
CA TYR A 385 2.39 -29.45 -11.35
C TYR A 385 2.96 -30.85 -11.22
N ARG A 386 4.00 -31.05 -10.40
CA ARG A 386 4.59 -32.37 -10.17
C ARG A 386 3.59 -33.35 -9.56
N HIS A 387 2.76 -32.89 -8.62
CA HIS A 387 1.75 -33.74 -8.00
C HIS A 387 0.67 -34.16 -8.99
N LYS A 388 0.17 -33.23 -9.82
CA LYS A 388 -0.78 -33.56 -10.89
C LYS A 388 -0.18 -34.51 -11.92
N GLU A 389 1.08 -34.31 -12.28
CA GLU A 389 1.78 -35.22 -13.20
C GLU A 389 1.87 -36.62 -12.61
N GLN A 390 2.19 -36.74 -11.32
CA GLN A 390 2.26 -38.02 -10.63
C GLN A 390 0.88 -38.71 -10.55
N GLN A 391 -0.18 -37.97 -10.19
CA GLN A 391 -1.55 -38.50 -10.20
C GLN A 391 -2.00 -38.92 -11.59
N SER A 392 -1.65 -38.17 -12.63
CA SER A 392 -1.95 -38.53 -14.02
C SER A 392 -1.26 -39.83 -14.41
N LYS A 393 0.02 -40.00 -14.05
CA LYS A 393 0.78 -41.24 -14.31
C LYS A 393 0.23 -42.43 -13.52
N GLU A 394 -0.13 -42.24 -12.25
CA GLU A 394 -0.77 -43.29 -11.43
C GLU A 394 -2.13 -43.69 -12.03
N THR A 395 -2.92 -42.72 -12.47
CA THR A 395 -4.22 -42.97 -13.12
C THR A 395 -4.05 -43.70 -14.45
N GLU A 396 -3.10 -43.29 -15.29
CA GLU A 396 -2.78 -43.97 -16.55
C GLU A 396 -2.31 -45.41 -16.31
N THR A 397 -1.44 -45.62 -15.30
CA THR A 397 -0.95 -46.94 -14.91
C THR A 397 -2.11 -47.82 -14.42
N ASN A 398 -2.99 -47.27 -13.59
CA ASN A 398 -4.20 -47.97 -13.14
C ASN A 398 -5.10 -48.34 -14.32
N TYR A 399 -5.40 -47.42 -15.24
CA TYR A 399 -6.19 -47.74 -16.44
C TYR A 399 -5.54 -48.83 -17.30
N LYS A 400 -4.22 -48.73 -17.57
CA LYS A 400 -3.49 -49.77 -18.32
C LYS A 400 -3.55 -51.13 -17.65
N SER A 401 -3.40 -51.19 -16.33
CA SER A 401 -3.53 -52.43 -15.57
C SER A 401 -4.94 -53.01 -15.64
N LEU A 402 -5.97 -52.16 -15.58
CA LEU A 402 -7.37 -52.56 -15.71
C LEU A 402 -7.66 -53.12 -17.10
N PHE A 403 -7.17 -52.47 -18.16
CA PHE A 403 -7.28 -52.98 -19.53
C PHE A 403 -6.50 -54.28 -19.75
N SER A 404 -5.28 -54.42 -19.21
CA SER A 404 -4.54 -55.68 -19.28
C SER A 404 -5.33 -56.80 -18.60
N ASN A 405 -5.83 -56.56 -17.38
CA ASN A 405 -6.64 -57.54 -16.66
C ASN A 405 -7.95 -57.91 -17.39
N MET A 406 -8.55 -56.98 -18.14
CA MET A 406 -9.71 -57.26 -18.98
C MET A 406 -9.35 -58.04 -20.26
N ALA A 407 -8.19 -57.76 -20.87
CA ALA A 407 -7.73 -58.41 -22.11
C ALA A 407 -7.11 -59.80 -21.87
N ASP A 408 -6.48 -60.01 -20.70
CA ASP A 408 -5.89 -61.27 -20.26
C ASP A 408 -6.95 -62.25 -19.68
N GLY A 409 -8.24 -61.91 -19.77
CA GLY A 409 -9.34 -62.83 -19.49
C GLY A 409 -9.29 -64.03 -20.46
N PHE A 410 -8.98 -65.21 -19.92
CA PHE A 410 -8.95 -66.44 -20.70
C PHE A 410 -10.36 -66.84 -21.15
N THR A 411 -10.58 -66.92 -22.46
CA THR A 411 -11.72 -67.65 -23.05
C THR A 411 -11.26 -69.06 -23.37
N LEU A 412 -11.72 -70.04 -22.58
CA LEU A 412 -11.50 -71.44 -22.88
C LEU A 412 -12.68 -71.94 -23.72
N ASN A 413 -12.44 -72.10 -25.03
CA ASN A 413 -13.44 -72.64 -25.94
C ASN A 413 -13.18 -74.13 -26.13
N ARG A 414 -14.08 -74.98 -25.61
CA ARG A 414 -14.06 -76.42 -25.88
C ARG A 414 -15.31 -76.80 -26.65
N LEU A 415 -15.08 -77.28 -27.87
CA LEU A 415 -16.10 -77.84 -28.73
C LEU A 415 -16.06 -79.36 -28.57
N GLU A 416 -17.17 -79.96 -28.18
CA GLU A 416 -17.33 -81.41 -28.11
C GLU A 416 -18.23 -81.85 -29.26
N TYR A 417 -17.78 -82.87 -29.98
CA TYR A 417 -18.49 -83.47 -31.11
C TYR A 417 -18.95 -84.87 -30.69
N ASP A 418 -20.10 -85.31 -31.19
CA ASP A 418 -20.57 -86.68 -31.01
C ASP A 418 -19.80 -87.67 -31.90
N ASP A 419 -20.08 -88.96 -31.71
CA ASP A 419 -19.41 -90.05 -32.44
C ASP A 419 -19.68 -90.02 -33.97
N ASP A 420 -20.71 -89.29 -34.40
CA ASP A 420 -21.07 -89.07 -35.81
C ASP A 420 -20.42 -87.78 -36.39
N GLY A 421 -19.66 -87.04 -35.58
CA GLY A 421 -18.91 -85.85 -35.98
C GLY A 421 -19.73 -84.56 -36.00
N TYR A 422 -20.96 -84.57 -35.48
CA TYR A 422 -21.76 -83.36 -35.31
C TYR A 422 -21.43 -82.68 -33.99
N LEU A 423 -21.49 -81.34 -33.97
CA LEU A 423 -21.22 -80.58 -32.74
C LEU A 423 -22.30 -80.90 -31.70
N SER A 424 -21.91 -81.50 -30.59
CA SER A 424 -22.83 -81.94 -29.54
C SER A 424 -22.95 -80.88 -28.44
N HIS A 425 -21.83 -80.33 -27.96
CA HIS A 425 -21.80 -79.33 -26.90
C HIS A 425 -20.72 -78.26 -27.17
N CYS A 426 -21.04 -77.01 -26.88
CA CYS A 426 -20.09 -75.91 -26.87
C CYS A 426 -20.02 -75.37 -25.43
N ILE A 427 -18.84 -75.46 -24.81
CA ILE A 427 -18.60 -74.89 -23.49
C ILE A 427 -17.71 -73.66 -23.67
N ILE A 428 -18.29 -72.50 -23.41
CA ILE A 428 -17.59 -71.23 -23.33
C ILE A 428 -17.46 -70.91 -21.85
N CYS A 429 -16.26 -71.09 -21.30
CA CYS A 429 -15.94 -70.59 -19.97
C CYS A 429 -15.23 -69.26 -20.11
N GLU A 430 -15.95 -68.19 -19.79
CA GLU A 430 -15.41 -66.85 -19.63
C GLU A 430 -15.06 -66.66 -18.15
N ALA A 431 -13.78 -66.76 -17.81
CA ALA A 431 -13.31 -66.48 -16.46
C ALA A 431 -12.92 -65.00 -16.37
N ASN A 432 -13.91 -64.12 -16.34
CA ASN A 432 -13.69 -62.74 -15.94
C ASN A 432 -13.94 -62.63 -14.43
N ASN A 433 -12.87 -62.69 -13.63
CA ASN A 433 -12.98 -62.48 -12.17
C ASN A 433 -13.23 -61.01 -11.78
N ALA A 434 -13.50 -60.11 -12.74
CA ALA A 434 -13.84 -58.72 -12.46
C ALA A 434 -15.36 -58.44 -12.37
N PHE A 435 -16.21 -59.47 -12.38
CA PHE A 435 -17.62 -59.38 -11.94
C PHE A 435 -18.02 -60.53 -11.02
#